data_AF-A0A7R9WXE2-F1
#
_entry.id   AF-A0A7R9WXE2-F1
#
_cell.length_a   1.000
_cell.length_b   1.000
_cell.length_c   1.000
_cell.angle_alpha   90.00
_cell.angle_beta   90.00
_cell.angle_gamma   90.00
#
_symmetry.space_group_name_H-M   'P 1'
#
loop_
_entity.id
_entity.type
_entity.pdbx_description
1 polymer ?
#
loop_
_entity_poly.entity_id
_entity_poly.type
_entity_poly.pdbx_seq_one_letter_code
_entity_poly.pdbx_strand_id
1 'polypeptide(L)'
;EMSGDPSARKVTMITFGGGYDVRSIKLKEQGVIDQAFELDLPQVVESKAKMFATRRFRKRAQRLHGSDDVDRWLPTFYKVDLNELDGVEDAIDDILVRLRQEEKHHHTVVIVFEAVMIYLNEGIPTALLQVISDKMRRASTGDTNIKIDAALCFADRLENIPGGDKEIADEEFVKNGWELT
;
A
#
# COMPACT_ATOMS: atom_id res chain seq x y z
N GLU A 1 19.59 21.62 -2.35
CA GLU A 1 19.71 20.16 -2.23
C GLU A 1 19.65 19.82 -0.75
N MET A 2 18.58 19.18 -0.27
CA MET A 2 18.53 18.68 1.10
C MET A 2 19.26 17.34 1.10
N SER A 3 20.46 17.32 1.68
CA SER A 3 21.12 16.09 2.10
C SER A 3 20.20 15.38 3.09
N GLY A 4 19.42 14.41 2.62
CA GLY A 4 18.52 13.62 3.45
C GLY A 4 19.34 12.82 4.45
N ASP A 5 18.98 12.94 5.72
CA ASP A 5 19.52 12.12 6.80
C ASP A 5 19.33 10.62 6.45
N PRO A 6 20.40 9.82 6.32
CA PRO A 6 20.29 8.38 6.06
C PRO A 6 19.62 7.61 7.23
N SER A 7 19.29 8.26 8.35
CA SER A 7 18.43 7.70 9.39
C SER A 7 16.93 7.98 9.19
N ALA A 8 16.56 8.80 8.20
CA ALA A 8 15.18 9.18 7.96
C ALA A 8 14.34 7.97 7.52
N ARG A 9 13.34 7.65 8.36
CA ARG A 9 12.36 6.60 8.09
C ARG A 9 11.42 7.07 6.97
N LYS A 10 11.25 6.23 5.96
CA LYS A 10 10.36 6.43 4.82
C LYS A 10 9.01 5.81 5.11
N VAL A 11 7.94 6.47 4.71
CA VAL A 11 6.58 5.92 4.81
C VAL A 11 6.10 5.52 3.42
N THR A 12 5.79 4.24 3.28
CA THR A 12 5.27 3.63 2.06
C THR A 12 3.81 3.26 2.29
N MET A 13 2.91 3.66 1.41
CA MET A 13 1.52 3.24 1.46
C MET A 13 1.25 2.18 0.39
N ILE A 14 0.59 1.08 0.75
CA ILE A 14 0.08 0.08 -0.19
C ILE A 14 -1.43 0.05 -0.06
N THR A 15 -2.15 0.38 -1.13
CA THR A 15 -3.62 0.36 -1.13
C THR A 15 -4.12 -0.84 -1.93
N PHE A 16 -4.97 -1.64 -1.32
CA PHE A 16 -5.65 -2.77 -1.95
C PHE A 16 -7.07 -2.34 -2.32
N GLY A 17 -7.43 -2.44 -3.60
CA GLY A 17 -8.74 -2.00 -4.10
C GLY A 17 -8.90 -0.48 -4.11
N GLY A 18 -7.85 0.25 -4.50
CA GLY A 18 -7.81 1.71 -4.43
C GLY A 18 -8.78 2.44 -5.37
N GLY A 19 -9.47 1.75 -6.29
CA GLY A 19 -10.50 2.32 -7.16
C GLY A 19 -10.04 3.60 -7.84
N TYR A 20 -10.83 4.68 -7.71
CA TYR A 20 -10.46 6.03 -8.18
C TYR A 20 -9.95 6.95 -7.06
N ASP A 21 -9.55 6.38 -5.92
CA ASP A 21 -9.01 7.15 -4.81
C ASP A 21 -7.71 7.87 -5.23
N VAL A 22 -7.56 9.11 -4.77
CA VAL A 22 -6.40 9.98 -5.01
C VAL A 22 -5.71 10.39 -3.70
N ARG A 23 -5.99 9.72 -2.58
CA ARG A 23 -5.42 10.05 -1.26
C ARG A 23 -3.91 9.92 -1.25
N SER A 24 -3.37 8.89 -1.90
CA SER A 24 -1.94 8.63 -2.03
C SER A 24 -1.22 9.86 -2.56
N ILE A 25 -1.78 10.45 -3.61
CA ILE A 25 -1.29 11.67 -4.23
C ILE A 25 -1.29 12.84 -3.24
N LYS A 26 -2.42 13.09 -2.56
CA LYS A 26 -2.51 14.19 -1.59
C LYS A 26 -1.55 14.02 -0.42
N LEU A 27 -1.39 12.80 0.09
CA LEU A 27 -0.48 12.48 1.18
C LEU A 27 0.99 12.64 0.76
N LYS A 28 1.34 12.28 -0.48
CA LYS A 28 2.67 12.57 -1.04
C LYS A 28 2.93 14.07 -1.16
N GLU A 29 1.96 14.84 -1.63
CA GLU A 29 2.08 16.32 -1.69
C GLU A 29 2.29 16.96 -0.32
N GLN A 30 1.68 16.40 0.71
CA GLN A 30 1.82 16.87 2.09
C GLN A 30 3.10 16.38 2.78
N GLY A 31 3.89 15.53 2.11
CA GLY A 31 5.08 14.91 2.70
C GLY A 31 4.78 13.91 3.82
N VAL A 32 3.54 13.39 3.87
CA VAL A 32 3.12 12.38 4.86
C VAL A 32 3.60 10.99 4.47
N ILE A 33 3.61 10.69 3.17
CA ILE A 33 4.14 9.45 2.62
C ILE A 33 5.14 9.74 1.51
N ASP A 34 6.14 8.88 1.37
CA ASP A 34 7.19 8.98 0.37
C ASP A 34 6.84 8.18 -0.88
N GLN A 35 6.27 7.00 -0.68
CA GLN A 35 5.95 6.06 -1.75
C GLN A 35 4.49 5.60 -1.65
N ALA A 36 3.91 5.29 -2.81
CA ALA A 36 2.56 4.78 -2.91
C ALA A 36 2.48 3.70 -3.98
N PHE A 37 1.92 2.56 -3.59
CA PHE A 37 1.62 1.43 -4.45
C PHE A 37 0.13 1.12 -4.36
N GLU A 38 -0.50 0.81 -5.49
CA GLU A 38 -1.93 0.52 -5.55
C GLU A 38 -2.17 -0.75 -6.36
N LEU A 39 -2.84 -1.72 -5.73
CA LEU A 39 -3.21 -3.00 -6.32
C LEU A 39 -4.71 -2.96 -6.60
N ASP A 40 -5.10 -3.19 -7.85
CA ASP A 40 -6.50 -3.25 -8.25
C ASP A 40 -6.65 -4.09 -9.53
N LEU A 41 -7.91 -4.41 -9.89
CA LEU A 41 -8.23 -5.16 -11.07
C LEU A 41 -7.64 -4.49 -12.33
N PRO A 42 -7.18 -5.26 -13.32
CA PRO A 42 -6.52 -4.74 -14.52
C PRO A 42 -7.28 -3.59 -15.19
N GLN A 43 -8.59 -3.72 -15.36
CA GLN A 43 -9.45 -2.71 -15.97
C GLN A 43 -9.55 -1.42 -15.14
N VAL A 44 -9.53 -1.53 -13.81
CA VAL A 44 -9.58 -0.37 -12.91
C VAL A 44 -8.27 0.39 -12.99
N VAL A 45 -7.14 -0.31 -12.88
CA VAL A 45 -5.80 0.26 -13.03
C VAL A 45 -5.64 0.96 -14.38
N GLU A 46 -6.06 0.32 -15.47
CA GLU A 46 -5.97 0.93 -16.81
C GLU A 46 -6.78 2.21 -16.93
N SER A 47 -7.98 2.22 -16.38
CA SER A 47 -8.85 3.39 -16.37
C SER A 47 -8.28 4.51 -15.51
N LYS A 48 -7.73 4.17 -14.33
CA LYS A 48 -7.09 5.11 -13.41
C LYS A 48 -5.80 5.70 -14.00
N ALA A 49 -4.97 4.88 -14.65
CA ALA A 49 -3.76 5.33 -15.35
C ALA A 49 -4.11 6.35 -16.45
N LYS A 50 -5.18 6.11 -17.23
CA LYS A 50 -5.68 7.08 -18.22
C LYS A 50 -6.12 8.39 -17.56
N MET A 51 -6.79 8.32 -16.40
CA MET A 51 -7.17 9.51 -15.62
C MET A 51 -5.94 10.32 -15.19
N PHE A 52 -4.89 9.67 -14.69
CA PHE A 52 -3.66 10.36 -14.27
C PHE A 52 -2.79 10.85 -15.44
N ALA A 53 -2.91 10.22 -16.62
CA ALA A 53 -2.29 10.72 -17.84
C ALA A 53 -2.90 12.05 -18.33
N THR A 54 -4.05 12.46 -17.79
CA THR A 54 -4.69 13.73 -18.17
C THR A 54 -3.81 14.94 -17.85
N ARG A 55 -3.97 15.99 -18.66
CA ARG A 55 -3.22 17.25 -18.54
C ARG A 55 -3.34 17.88 -17.15
N ARG A 56 -4.44 17.64 -16.42
CA ARG A 56 -4.68 18.23 -15.09
C ARG A 56 -3.70 17.70 -14.05
N PHE A 57 -3.54 16.38 -13.95
CA PHE A 57 -2.63 15.77 -12.98
C PHE A 57 -1.17 16.01 -13.35
N ARG A 58 -0.82 15.87 -14.64
CA ARG A 58 0.54 16.15 -15.12
C ARG A 58 0.97 17.59 -14.88
N LYS A 59 0.13 18.59 -15.16
CA LYS A 59 0.45 20.00 -14.86
C LYS A 59 0.62 20.28 -13.37
N ARG A 60 -0.20 19.63 -12.54
CA ARG A 60 -0.11 19.77 -11.08
C ARG A 60 1.21 19.21 -10.57
N ALA A 61 1.58 18.00 -11.00
CA ALA A 61 2.85 17.38 -10.70
C ALA A 61 4.04 18.24 -11.19
N GLN A 62 4.00 18.71 -12.43
CA GLN A 62 5.04 19.59 -13.00
C GLN A 62 5.24 20.88 -12.18
N ARG A 63 4.15 21.49 -11.72
CA ARG A 63 4.20 22.71 -10.90
C ARG A 63 4.82 22.47 -9.53
N LEU A 64 4.58 21.31 -8.94
CA LEU A 64 5.00 20.99 -7.57
C LEU A 64 6.39 20.34 -7.51
N HIS A 65 6.76 19.56 -8.52
CA HIS A 65 7.94 18.68 -8.48
C HIS A 65 8.87 18.81 -9.71
N GLY A 66 8.55 19.70 -10.67
CA GLY A 66 9.30 19.81 -11.93
C GLY A 66 8.91 18.76 -12.97
N SER A 67 9.42 18.91 -14.20
CA SER A 67 9.06 18.05 -15.34
C SER A 67 9.56 16.62 -15.21
N ASP A 68 10.68 16.42 -14.53
CA ASP A 68 11.43 15.16 -14.57
C ASP A 68 11.00 14.18 -13.46
N ASP A 69 10.12 14.62 -12.56
CA ASP A 69 9.74 13.89 -11.34
C ASP A 69 8.24 13.50 -11.31
N VAL A 70 7.51 13.76 -12.40
CA VAL A 70 6.05 13.50 -12.49
C VAL A 70 5.72 12.02 -12.27
N ASP A 71 6.52 11.13 -12.85
CA ASP A 71 6.26 9.68 -12.76
C ASP A 71 6.62 9.13 -11.38
N ARG A 72 7.62 9.70 -10.70
CA ARG A 72 7.94 9.38 -9.30
C ARG A 72 6.90 9.91 -8.33
N TRP A 73 6.20 10.98 -8.69
CA TRP A 73 5.16 11.56 -7.87
C TRP A 73 3.86 10.74 -7.89
N LEU A 74 3.51 10.10 -9.01
CA LEU A 74 2.34 9.25 -9.10
C LEU A 74 2.50 7.93 -8.32
N PRO A 75 1.39 7.28 -7.91
CA PRO A 75 1.43 5.93 -7.37
C PRO A 75 1.89 4.93 -8.45
N THR A 76 2.60 3.89 -8.03
CA THR A 76 2.88 2.74 -8.90
C THR A 76 1.70 1.78 -8.84
N PHE A 77 1.18 1.36 -9.99
CA PHE A 77 0.01 0.50 -10.07
C PHE A 77 0.38 -0.95 -10.39
N TYR A 78 -0.27 -1.88 -9.72
CA TYR A 78 -0.21 -3.32 -9.97
C TYR A 78 -1.59 -3.81 -10.40
N LYS A 79 -1.63 -4.48 -11.55
CA LYS A 79 -2.85 -5.08 -12.12
C LYS A 79 -3.02 -6.48 -11.54
N VAL A 80 -3.82 -6.61 -10.50
CA VAL A 80 -3.97 -7.85 -9.75
C VAL A 80 -5.44 -8.08 -9.43
N ASP A 81 -5.92 -9.31 -9.61
CA ASP A 81 -7.15 -9.76 -8.99
C ASP A 81 -6.84 -10.22 -7.57
N LEU A 82 -7.46 -9.60 -6.57
CA LEU A 82 -7.20 -9.92 -5.17
C LEU A 82 -7.74 -11.30 -4.75
N ASN A 83 -8.56 -11.95 -5.59
CA ASN A 83 -8.93 -13.36 -5.44
C ASN A 83 -7.87 -14.34 -5.94
N GLU A 84 -6.85 -13.86 -6.68
CA GLU A 84 -5.76 -14.66 -7.23
C GLU A 84 -4.47 -14.37 -6.45
N LEU A 85 -4.27 -15.10 -5.35
CA LEU A 85 -3.20 -14.82 -4.37
C LEU A 85 -1.79 -14.83 -4.97
N ASP A 86 -1.51 -15.67 -5.96
CA ASP A 86 -0.21 -15.72 -6.63
C ASP A 86 0.18 -14.35 -7.21
N GLY A 87 -0.77 -13.65 -7.84
CA GLY A 87 -0.55 -12.32 -8.40
C GLY A 87 -0.35 -11.26 -7.32
N VAL A 88 -0.97 -11.43 -6.16
CA VAL A 88 -0.76 -10.55 -5.00
C VAL A 88 0.63 -10.77 -4.42
N GLU A 89 1.05 -12.03 -4.28
CA GLU A 89 2.39 -12.38 -3.79
C GLU A 89 3.48 -11.77 -4.67
N ASP A 90 3.38 -11.94 -5.99
CA ASP A 90 4.33 -11.39 -6.96
C ASP A 90 4.40 -9.86 -6.85
N ALA A 91 3.25 -9.19 -6.70
CA ALA A 91 3.20 -7.74 -6.54
C ALA A 91 3.87 -7.28 -5.24
N ILE A 92 3.62 -7.96 -4.13
CA ILE A 92 4.26 -7.65 -2.84
C ILE A 92 5.77 -7.88 -2.92
N ASP A 93 6.21 -8.98 -3.55
CA ASP A 93 7.64 -9.28 -3.72
C ASP A 93 8.34 -8.21 -4.56
N ASP A 94 7.74 -7.74 -5.67
CA ASP A 94 8.29 -6.62 -6.46
C ASP A 94 8.37 -5.33 -5.64
N ILE A 95 7.33 -5.02 -4.86
CA ILE A 95 7.34 -3.86 -3.95
C ILE A 95 8.50 -3.97 -2.96
N LEU A 96 8.64 -5.10 -2.28
CA LEU A 96 9.69 -5.32 -1.29
C LEU A 96 11.09 -5.25 -1.91
N VAL A 97 11.27 -5.76 -3.13
CA VAL A 97 12.53 -5.62 -3.88
C VAL A 97 12.84 -4.14 -4.15
N ARG A 98 11.86 -3.34 -4.58
CA ARG A 98 12.05 -1.90 -4.80
C ARG A 98 12.39 -1.16 -3.51
N LEU A 99 11.70 -1.45 -2.41
CA LEU A 99 12.02 -0.85 -1.12
C LEU A 99 13.45 -1.18 -0.69
N ARG A 100 13.92 -2.40 -0.95
CA ARG A 100 15.31 -2.79 -0.64
C ARG A 100 16.35 -2.12 -1.51
N GLN A 101 16.02 -1.72 -2.75
CA GLN A 101 16.93 -0.96 -3.60
C GLN A 101 17.20 0.45 -3.06
N GLU A 102 16.35 0.96 -2.17
CA GLU A 102 16.58 2.19 -1.42
C GLU A 102 17.41 1.93 -0.15
N GLU A 103 18.56 1.25 -0.29
CA GLU A 103 19.41 0.65 0.78
C GLU A 103 19.78 1.54 1.98
N LYS A 104 19.45 2.83 1.92
CA LYS A 104 19.75 3.85 2.92
C LYS A 104 18.58 4.16 3.85
N HIS A 105 17.39 3.57 3.68
CA HIS A 105 16.21 3.98 4.43
C HIS A 105 15.47 2.83 5.08
N HIS A 106 15.08 3.00 6.34
CA HIS A 106 14.08 2.14 6.97
C HIS A 106 12.69 2.52 6.47
N HIS A 107 11.84 1.53 6.23
CA HIS A 107 10.49 1.76 5.72
C HIS A 107 9.42 1.39 6.76
N THR A 108 8.41 2.24 6.89
CA THR A 108 7.10 1.87 7.44
C THR A 108 6.13 1.69 6.29
N VAL A 109 5.64 0.47 6.11
CA VAL A 109 4.61 0.14 5.13
C VAL A 109 3.25 0.22 5.80
N VAL A 110 2.39 1.13 5.34
CA VAL A 110 0.99 1.24 5.76
C VAL A 110 0.12 0.60 4.69
N ILE A 111 -0.52 -0.50 5.06
CA ILE A 111 -1.37 -1.29 4.18
C ILE A 111 -2.80 -0.89 4.41
N VAL A 112 -3.49 -0.48 3.35
CA VAL A 112 -4.83 0.09 3.42
C VAL A 112 -5.81 -0.79 2.65
N PHE A 113 -6.84 -1.22 3.36
CA PHE A 113 -8.04 -1.83 2.81
C PHE A 113 -9.21 -0.86 3.02
N GLU A 114 -9.95 -0.56 1.96
CA GLU A 114 -11.19 0.22 2.06
C GLU A 114 -12.24 -0.38 1.15
N ALA A 115 -13.33 -0.84 1.75
CA ALA A 115 -14.51 -1.39 1.10
C ALA A 115 -14.20 -2.49 0.09
N VAL A 116 -13.06 -3.19 0.24
CA VAL A 116 -12.60 -4.20 -0.72
C VAL A 116 -12.78 -5.62 -0.22
N MET A 117 -12.53 -5.87 1.08
CA MET A 117 -12.58 -7.23 1.64
C MET A 117 -13.97 -7.87 1.52
N ILE A 118 -15.04 -7.06 1.51
CA ILE A 118 -16.43 -7.51 1.34
C ILE A 118 -16.74 -8.06 -0.06
N TYR A 119 -15.88 -7.82 -1.05
CA TYR A 119 -16.05 -8.28 -2.43
C TYR A 119 -15.21 -9.51 -2.77
N LEU A 120 -14.36 -9.96 -1.84
CA LEU A 120 -13.51 -11.12 -2.06
C LEU A 120 -14.29 -12.41 -1.80
N ASN A 121 -13.87 -13.49 -2.48
CA ASN A 121 -14.44 -14.81 -2.27
C ASN A 121 -14.21 -15.30 -0.84
N GLU A 122 -15.04 -16.23 -0.38
CA GLU A 122 -14.90 -16.84 0.95
C GLU A 122 -13.49 -17.38 1.18
N GLY A 123 -12.92 -17.08 2.34
CA GLY A 123 -11.55 -17.47 2.72
C GLY A 123 -10.43 -16.59 2.15
N ILE A 124 -10.67 -15.83 1.08
CA ILE A 124 -9.65 -14.94 0.49
C ILE A 124 -9.22 -13.83 1.44
N PRO A 125 -10.10 -13.11 2.17
CA PRO A 125 -9.66 -12.08 3.11
C PRO A 125 -8.66 -12.59 4.15
N THR A 126 -8.93 -13.75 4.75
CA THR A 126 -8.04 -14.44 5.69
C THR A 126 -6.70 -14.76 5.03
N ALA A 127 -6.72 -15.46 3.90
CA ALA A 127 -5.50 -15.86 3.21
C ALA A 127 -4.65 -14.65 2.76
N LEU A 128 -5.30 -13.57 2.33
CA LEU A 128 -4.65 -12.32 1.95
C LEU A 128 -3.94 -11.66 3.13
N LEU A 129 -4.61 -11.57 4.30
CA LEU A 129 -3.99 -11.07 5.52
C LEU A 129 -2.77 -11.89 5.93
N GLN A 130 -2.87 -13.22 5.82
CA GLN A 130 -1.77 -14.14 6.14
C GLN A 130 -0.58 -13.95 5.20
N VAL A 131 -0.80 -13.96 3.88
CA VAL A 131 0.22 -13.73 2.85
C VAL A 131 0.97 -12.43 3.12
N ILE A 132 0.24 -11.34 3.34
CA ILE A 132 0.83 -10.03 3.61
C ILE A 132 1.69 -10.06 4.88
N SER A 133 1.16 -10.61 5.97
CA SER A 133 1.89 -10.67 7.25
C SER A 133 3.19 -11.47 7.12
N ASP A 134 3.17 -12.58 6.38
CA ASP A 134 4.31 -13.47 6.22
C ASP A 134 5.40 -12.82 5.38
N LYS A 135 5.02 -12.18 4.27
CA LYS A 135 5.96 -11.44 3.40
C LYS A 135 6.59 -10.27 4.16
N MET A 136 5.78 -9.49 4.88
CA MET A 136 6.28 -8.35 5.67
C MET A 136 7.22 -8.80 6.79
N ARG A 137 6.86 -9.83 7.57
CA ARG A 137 7.72 -10.34 8.65
C ARG A 137 9.04 -10.89 8.12
N ARG A 138 9.01 -11.70 7.05
CA ARG A 138 10.25 -12.18 6.40
C ARG A 138 11.11 -11.02 5.91
N ALA A 139 10.49 -9.94 5.43
CA ALA A 139 11.20 -8.75 5.03
C ALA A 139 11.80 -7.98 6.22
N SER A 140 11.13 -7.95 7.37
CA SER A 140 11.61 -7.33 8.60
C SER A 140 12.78 -8.08 9.24
N THR A 141 12.78 -9.42 9.17
CA THR A 141 13.78 -10.28 9.83
C THR A 141 14.94 -10.72 8.94
N GLY A 142 14.91 -10.37 7.66
CA GLY A 142 15.96 -10.73 6.70
C GLY A 142 17.31 -10.09 7.06
N ASP A 143 18.40 -10.75 6.65
CA ASP A 143 19.80 -10.33 6.89
C ASP A 143 20.20 -9.14 5.99
N THR A 144 19.37 -8.10 5.99
CA THR A 144 19.58 -6.86 5.24
C THR A 144 19.67 -5.71 6.23
N ASN A 145 20.53 -4.72 5.94
CA ASN A 145 20.65 -3.49 6.75
C ASN A 145 19.39 -2.59 6.71
N ILE A 146 18.32 -3.05 6.04
CA ILE A 146 17.08 -2.32 5.80
C ILE A 146 15.97 -2.96 6.63
N LYS A 147 15.52 -2.25 7.66
CA LYS A 147 14.31 -2.60 8.40
C LYS A 147 13.06 -2.16 7.65
N ILE A 148 12.13 -3.09 7.44
CA ILE A 148 10.77 -2.83 6.97
C ILE A 148 9.82 -3.18 8.10
N ASP A 149 9.06 -2.21 8.59
CA ASP A 149 7.95 -2.44 9.53
C ASP A 149 6.63 -2.27 8.77
N ALA A 150 5.60 -3.01 9.15
CA ALA A 150 4.29 -2.92 8.50
C ALA A 150 3.17 -2.65 9.51
N ALA A 151 2.20 -1.86 9.09
CA ALA A 151 0.95 -1.60 9.81
C ALA A 151 -0.22 -1.81 8.84
N LEU A 152 -1.32 -2.33 9.37
CA LEU A 152 -2.55 -2.60 8.62
C LEU A 152 -3.64 -1.61 9.04
N CYS A 153 -4.40 -1.11 8.06
CA CYS A 153 -5.47 -0.14 8.27
C CYS A 153 -6.69 -0.52 7.44
N PHE A 154 -7.83 -0.71 8.11
CA PHE A 154 -9.14 -0.75 7.49
C PHE A 154 -9.75 0.65 7.55
N ALA A 155 -9.90 1.29 6.40
CA ALA A 155 -10.47 2.63 6.30
C ALA A 155 -12.01 2.62 6.15
N ASP A 156 -12.63 1.46 6.34
CA ASP A 156 -14.08 1.27 6.32
C ASP A 156 -14.78 1.98 7.48
N ARG A 157 -15.77 2.81 7.15
CA ARG A 157 -16.66 3.42 8.15
C ARG A 157 -17.90 2.57 8.32
N LEU A 158 -17.81 1.56 9.19
CA LEU A 158 -18.94 0.68 9.56
C LEU A 158 -19.76 1.25 10.74
N GLU A 159 -19.96 2.57 10.76
CA GLU A 159 -20.63 3.31 11.86
C GLU A 159 -22.09 2.84 12.10
N ASN A 160 -22.68 2.16 11.12
CA ASN A 160 -24.05 1.64 11.18
C ASN A 160 -24.17 0.21 11.71
N ILE A 161 -23.06 -0.42 12.16
CA ILE A 161 -23.09 -1.77 12.75
C ILE A 161 -22.97 -1.62 14.27
N PRO A 162 -24.08 -1.67 15.04
CA PRO A 162 -24.04 -1.51 16.49
C PRO A 162 -23.26 -2.67 17.12
N GLY A 163 -22.37 -2.35 18.05
CA GLY A 163 -21.55 -3.34 18.75
C GLY A 163 -20.32 -3.77 17.96
N GLY A 164 -20.49 -4.10 16.68
CA GLY A 164 -19.43 -4.70 15.85
C GLY A 164 -18.90 -6.01 16.45
N ASP A 165 -18.20 -6.81 15.65
CA ASP A 165 -17.62 -8.07 16.13
C ASP A 165 -16.13 -7.89 16.42
N LYS A 166 -15.79 -6.94 17.30
CA LYS A 166 -14.39 -6.58 17.59
C LYS A 166 -13.58 -7.79 18.05
N GLU A 167 -14.12 -8.60 18.95
CA GLU A 167 -13.43 -9.79 19.48
C GLU A 167 -13.12 -10.79 18.37
N ILE A 168 -14.07 -11.01 17.44
CA ILE A 168 -13.86 -11.88 16.27
C ILE A 168 -12.80 -11.30 15.34
N ALA A 169 -12.81 -9.98 15.12
CA ALA A 169 -11.80 -9.31 14.31
C ALA A 169 -10.41 -9.42 14.94
N ASP A 170 -10.29 -9.19 16.24
CA ASP A 170 -9.03 -9.29 17.00
C ASP A 170 -8.47 -10.72 16.92
N GLU A 171 -9.31 -11.74 17.12
CA GLU A 171 -8.93 -13.16 16.96
C GLU A 171 -8.45 -13.46 15.54
N GLU A 172 -9.15 -12.95 14.52
CA GLU A 172 -8.78 -13.16 13.13
C GLU A 172 -7.45 -12.47 12.78
N PHE A 173 -7.19 -11.27 13.30
CA PHE A 173 -5.90 -10.58 13.11
C PHE A 173 -4.74 -11.35 13.73
N VAL A 174 -4.88 -11.77 14.99
CA VAL A 174 -3.83 -12.53 15.69
C VAL A 174 -3.58 -13.86 14.99
N LYS A 175 -4.63 -14.57 14.58
CA LYS A 175 -4.54 -15.82 13.81
C LYS A 175 -3.79 -15.64 12.49
N ASN A 176 -3.95 -14.49 11.84
CA ASN A 176 -3.24 -14.13 10.61
C ASN A 176 -1.92 -13.40 10.86
N GLY A 177 -1.40 -13.43 12.09
CA GLY A 177 -0.04 -12.99 12.40
C GLY A 177 0.14 -11.49 12.62
N TRP A 178 -0.94 -10.75 12.86
CA TRP A 178 -0.88 -9.34 13.18
C TRP A 178 -0.84 -9.13 14.69
N GLU A 179 -0.06 -8.13 15.12
CA GLU A 179 -0.03 -7.68 16.51
C GLU A 179 -1.02 -6.52 16.68
N LEU A 180 -1.88 -6.64 17.68
CA LEU A 180 -2.84 -5.59 18.03
C LEU A 180 -2.18 -4.60 19.00
N THR A 181 -2.32 -3.32 18.71
CA THR A 181 -1.77 -2.20 19.50
C THR A 181 -2.84 -1.42 20.22
#